data_AF-A0A946TVN8-F1
#
_entry.id   AF-A0A946TVN8-F1
#
_cell.length_a   1.000
_cell.length_b   1.000
_cell.length_c   1.000
_cell.angle_alpha   90.00
_cell.angle_beta   90.00
_cell.angle_gamma   90.00
#
_symmetry.space_group_name_H-M   'P 1'
#
loop_
_entity.id
_entity.type
_entity.pdbx_description
1 polymer ?
#
loop_
_entity_poly.entity_id
_entity_poly.type
_entity_poly.pdbx_seq_one_letter_code
_entity_poly.pdbx_strand_id
1 'polypeptide(L)'
;MSKAFLYISSLMLLFHLNLYGENIFTLGIDDESQAEFSQESFNSNSAPGSPTLKDDDYYFSGNYDGIGVLRSDEDIVNFERAVTNGDKNNRIHFHLDSNDIINNEYTLT
;
A
#
# COMPACT_ATOMS: atom_id res chain seq x y z
N MET A 1 -32.99 44.49 30.58
CA MET A 1 -32.77 43.44 29.54
C MET A 1 -31.92 44.05 28.43
N SER A 2 -30.62 43.79 28.43
CA SER A 2 -29.71 44.25 27.38
C SER A 2 -29.42 43.05 26.46
N LYS A 3 -29.64 43.22 25.15
CA LYS A 3 -29.28 42.23 24.13
C LYS A 3 -27.89 42.59 23.61
N ALA A 4 -26.92 41.70 23.81
CA ALA A 4 -25.61 41.81 23.16
C ALA A 4 -25.75 41.37 21.69
N PHE A 5 -25.40 42.26 20.76
CA PHE A 5 -25.23 41.92 19.35
C PHE A 5 -23.74 41.70 19.10
N LEU A 6 -23.38 40.50 18.62
CA LEU A 6 -22.02 40.21 18.16
C LEU A 6 -21.96 40.44 16.65
N TYR A 7 -21.17 41.43 16.24
CA TYR A 7 -20.90 41.74 14.84
C TYR A 7 -19.57 41.07 14.47
N ILE A 8 -19.59 40.03 13.64
CA ILE A 8 -18.38 39.42 13.11
C ILE A 8 -18.12 40.01 11.72
N SER A 9 -17.29 41.06 11.66
CA SER A 9 -16.72 41.53 10.39
C SER A 9 -15.49 40.69 10.07
N SER A 10 -15.56 39.91 8.99
CA SER A 10 -14.44 39.19 8.38
C SER A 10 -13.54 38.44 9.38
N LEU A 11 -14.12 37.50 10.11
CA LEU A 11 -13.35 36.42 10.73
C LEU A 11 -13.53 35.20 9.83
N MET A 12 -12.48 34.85 9.06
CA MET A 12 -12.37 33.48 8.57
C MET A 12 -12.33 32.58 9.81
N LEU A 13 -13.48 32.04 10.17
CA LEU A 13 -13.56 30.90 11.08
C LEU A 13 -13.00 29.73 10.29
N LEU A 14 -11.68 29.54 10.39
CA LEU A 14 -10.99 28.39 9.81
C LEU A 14 -11.45 27.17 10.61
N PHE A 15 -12.54 26.54 10.15
CA PHE A 15 -12.76 25.14 10.49
C PHE A 15 -11.55 24.40 9.94
N HIS A 16 -10.69 23.90 10.84
CA HIS A 16 -9.79 22.80 10.51
C HIS A 16 -10.70 21.61 10.19
N LEU A 17 -11.21 21.59 8.96
CA LEU A 17 -11.71 20.38 8.35
C LEU A 17 -10.52 19.44 8.34
N ASN A 18 -10.58 18.39 9.16
CA ASN A 18 -9.61 17.31 9.10
C ASN A 18 -9.53 16.90 7.63
N LEU A 19 -8.39 17.21 7.01
CA LEU A 19 -8.02 16.65 5.72
C LEU A 19 -8.15 15.14 5.92
N TYR A 20 -9.04 14.48 5.17
CA TYR A 20 -8.99 13.03 5.06
C TYR A 20 -7.52 12.68 4.81
N GLY A 21 -6.94 11.83 5.66
CA GLY A 21 -5.54 11.46 5.53
C GLY A 21 -5.25 11.06 4.10
N GLU A 22 -4.15 11.55 3.54
CA GLU A 22 -3.66 11.13 2.21
C GLU A 22 -3.69 9.60 2.15
N ASN A 23 -4.12 9.05 1.02
CA ASN A 23 -4.10 7.61 0.84
C ASN A 23 -2.62 7.17 0.75
N ILE A 24 -2.10 6.60 1.84
CA ILE A 24 -0.69 6.18 1.92
C ILE A 24 -0.49 4.84 1.18
N PHE A 25 -1.50 3.98 1.17
CA PHE A 25 -1.56 2.83 0.28
C PHE A 25 -3.02 2.39 0.09
N THR A 26 -3.29 1.77 -1.06
CA THR A 26 -4.55 1.05 -1.33
C THR A 26 -4.21 -0.36 -1.79
N LEU A 27 -4.93 -1.35 -1.27
CA LEU A 27 -4.87 -2.73 -1.75
C LEU A 27 -6.24 -3.12 -2.30
N GLY A 28 -6.29 -3.44 -3.59
CA GLY A 28 -7.55 -3.73 -4.30
C GLY A 28 -8.23 -2.47 -4.87
N ILE A 29 -9.39 -2.67 -5.49
CA ILE A 29 -10.23 -1.60 -6.04
C ILE A 29 -11.55 -1.61 -5.25
N ASP A 30 -12.07 -0.42 -4.90
CA ASP A 30 -13.40 -0.29 -4.30
C ASP A 30 -14.47 -0.24 -5.40
N ASP A 31 -14.77 -1.39 -5.98
CA ASP A 31 -15.75 -1.57 -7.07
C ASP A 31 -16.76 -2.71 -6.78
N GLU A 32 -16.86 -3.13 -5.53
CA GLU A 32 -17.66 -4.28 -5.07
C GLU A 32 -17.23 -5.64 -5.67
N SER A 33 -16.07 -5.69 -6.33
CA SER A 33 -15.47 -6.92 -6.87
C SER A 33 -14.53 -7.59 -5.86
N GLN A 34 -14.28 -8.88 -6.08
CA GLN A 34 -13.17 -9.61 -5.45
C GLN A 34 -12.18 -10.14 -6.50
N ALA A 35 -12.23 -9.61 -7.72
CA ALA A 35 -11.39 -10.06 -8.83
C ALA A 35 -9.89 -9.94 -8.49
N GLU A 36 -9.54 -8.92 -7.73
CA GLU A 36 -8.18 -8.63 -7.24
C GLU A 36 -7.70 -9.64 -6.20
N PHE A 37 -8.59 -10.44 -5.62
CA PHE A 37 -8.28 -11.45 -4.58
C PHE A 37 -8.78 -12.84 -4.99
N SER A 38 -8.76 -13.13 -6.30
CA SER A 38 -9.24 -14.39 -6.84
C SER A 38 -8.12 -15.44 -6.94
N GLN A 39 -8.50 -16.72 -6.81
CA GLN A 39 -7.57 -17.83 -6.96
C GLN A 39 -7.09 -17.93 -8.41
N GLU A 40 -5.78 -17.82 -8.64
CA GLU A 40 -5.20 -17.93 -9.99
C GLU A 40 -4.47 -19.27 -10.16
N SER A 41 -3.77 -19.71 -9.12
CA SER A 41 -3.12 -21.00 -8.94
C SER A 41 -3.59 -21.64 -7.63
N PHE A 42 -3.57 -22.97 -7.57
CA PHE A 42 -4.19 -23.71 -6.47
C PHE A 42 -3.27 -23.91 -5.26
N ASN A 43 -2.06 -23.36 -5.26
CA ASN A 43 -1.05 -23.64 -4.23
C ASN A 43 -0.23 -22.39 -3.91
N SER A 44 0.04 -22.20 -2.62
CA SER A 44 1.01 -21.20 -2.17
C SER A 44 2.46 -21.59 -2.49
N ASN A 45 3.25 -20.60 -2.92
CA ASN A 45 4.67 -20.69 -3.19
C ASN A 45 5.52 -20.39 -1.94
N SER A 46 6.62 -21.14 -1.77
CA SER A 46 7.60 -20.90 -0.71
C SER A 46 8.45 -19.67 -0.98
N ALA A 47 8.69 -18.85 0.04
CA ALA A 47 9.65 -17.75 -0.03
C ALA A 47 11.12 -18.24 0.06
N PRO A 48 12.08 -17.56 -0.60
CA PRO A 48 11.84 -16.44 -1.51
C PRO A 48 11.32 -16.94 -2.87
N GLY A 49 10.32 -16.24 -3.41
CA GLY A 49 9.82 -16.43 -4.77
C GLY A 49 10.80 -15.95 -5.83
N SER A 50 10.31 -15.74 -7.04
CA SER A 50 11.10 -15.41 -8.22
C SER A 50 10.42 -14.29 -9.00
N PRO A 51 11.08 -13.13 -9.21
CA PRO A 51 10.48 -11.97 -9.88
C PRO A 51 10.18 -12.16 -11.38
N THR A 52 10.49 -13.34 -11.92
CA THR A 52 10.30 -13.70 -13.33
C THR A 52 9.34 -14.86 -13.53
N LEU A 53 8.76 -15.38 -12.45
CA LEU A 53 7.79 -16.48 -12.47
C LEU A 53 6.54 -16.05 -11.71
N LYS A 54 5.40 -16.65 -12.06
CA LYS A 54 4.18 -16.37 -11.32
C LYS A 54 4.22 -17.00 -9.94
N ASP A 55 4.21 -16.19 -8.88
CA ASP A 55 4.19 -16.65 -7.48
C ASP A 55 3.69 -15.58 -6.48
N ASP A 56 3.65 -15.97 -5.19
CA ASP A 56 3.16 -15.19 -4.05
C ASP A 56 4.00 -13.96 -3.67
N ASP A 57 5.18 -13.74 -4.27
CA ASP A 57 6.08 -12.63 -3.93
C ASP A 57 6.02 -11.53 -5.01
N TYR A 58 5.96 -10.27 -4.59
CA TYR A 58 6.13 -9.12 -5.47
C TYR A 58 7.31 -8.27 -5.04
N TYR A 59 8.28 -8.08 -5.93
CA TYR A 59 9.48 -7.31 -5.65
C TYR A 59 9.48 -5.94 -6.34
N PHE A 60 9.66 -4.86 -5.57
CA PHE A 60 10.05 -3.56 -6.12
C PHE A 60 11.54 -3.58 -6.53
N SER A 61 11.93 -2.65 -7.41
CA SER A 61 13.32 -2.48 -7.82
C SER A 61 14.25 -2.29 -6.61
N GLY A 62 15.39 -2.96 -6.61
CA GLY A 62 16.27 -3.00 -5.44
C GLY A 62 17.26 -4.17 -5.44
N ASN A 63 17.95 -4.36 -4.32
CA ASN A 63 18.88 -5.46 -4.13
C ASN A 63 18.43 -6.34 -2.95
N TYR A 64 18.21 -7.63 -3.23
CA TYR A 64 17.71 -8.58 -2.25
C TYR A 64 18.67 -9.75 -2.09
N ASP A 65 18.79 -10.26 -0.85
CA ASP A 65 19.51 -11.48 -0.60
C ASP A 65 18.80 -12.68 -1.26
N GLY A 66 19.56 -13.56 -1.90
CA GLY A 66 19.02 -14.72 -2.63
C GLY A 66 18.37 -14.45 -4.00
N ILE A 67 17.89 -13.22 -4.27
CA ILE A 67 17.31 -12.84 -5.58
C ILE A 67 18.29 -12.05 -6.45
N GLY A 68 19.09 -11.17 -5.83
CA GLY A 68 20.01 -10.26 -6.52
C GLY A 68 19.41 -8.89 -6.82
N VAL A 69 19.94 -8.24 -7.87
CA VAL A 69 19.59 -6.85 -8.23
C VAL A 69 18.47 -6.82 -9.27
N LEU A 70 17.35 -6.21 -8.92
CA LEU A 70 16.27 -5.87 -9.82
C LEU A 70 16.42 -4.41 -10.28
N ARG A 71 16.45 -4.20 -11.60
CA ARG A 71 16.57 -2.86 -12.20
C ARG A 71 15.24 -2.13 -12.36
N SER A 72 14.14 -2.87 -12.25
CA SER A 72 12.76 -2.39 -12.35
C SER A 72 11.92 -3.24 -11.41
N ASP A 73 10.75 -2.73 -11.04
CA ASP A 73 9.76 -3.50 -10.33
C ASP A 73 9.39 -4.75 -11.14
N GLU A 74 8.99 -5.79 -10.43
CA GLU A 74 8.46 -7.01 -11.02
C GLU A 74 7.22 -6.71 -11.88
N ASP A 75 7.06 -7.45 -12.98
CA ASP A 75 5.86 -7.34 -13.80
C ASP A 75 4.67 -7.87 -13.02
N ILE A 76 3.60 -7.06 -12.91
CA ILE A 76 2.39 -7.42 -12.15
C ILE A 76 1.75 -8.73 -12.63
N VAL A 77 2.02 -9.16 -13.88
CA VAL A 77 1.54 -10.47 -14.39
C VAL A 77 2.17 -11.67 -13.68
N ASN A 78 3.34 -11.47 -13.05
CA ASN A 78 4.04 -12.48 -12.25
C ASN A 78 3.58 -12.49 -10.79
N PHE A 79 2.80 -11.50 -10.34
CA PHE A 79 2.24 -11.54 -9.00
C PHE A 79 0.97 -12.41 -8.98
N GLU A 80 1.00 -13.49 -8.22
CA GLU A 80 -0.18 -14.26 -7.82
C GLU A 80 -0.99 -13.45 -6.81
N ARG A 81 -2.21 -13.07 -7.18
CA ARG A 81 -3.07 -12.22 -6.33
C ARG A 81 -4.04 -13.04 -5.45
N ALA A 82 -3.77 -14.33 -5.28
CA ALA A 82 -4.67 -15.27 -4.64
C ALA A 82 -4.51 -15.27 -3.11
N VAL A 83 -5.40 -14.58 -2.39
CA VAL A 83 -5.51 -14.69 -0.92
C VAL A 83 -6.72 -15.54 -0.55
N THR A 84 -6.58 -16.85 -0.67
CA THR A 84 -7.62 -17.86 -0.41
C THR A 84 -7.27 -18.79 0.75
N ASN A 85 -8.14 -19.76 1.07
CA ASN A 85 -7.81 -20.76 2.09
C ASN A 85 -6.80 -21.81 1.59
N GLY A 86 -6.69 -22.03 0.26
CA GLY A 86 -5.71 -22.96 -0.33
C GLY A 86 -4.36 -22.32 -0.61
N ASP A 87 -4.37 -21.00 -0.79
CA ASP A 87 -3.21 -20.18 -1.08
C ASP A 87 -3.31 -18.89 -0.26
N LYS A 88 -2.59 -18.84 0.85
CA LYS A 88 -2.83 -17.85 1.91
C LYS A 88 -1.87 -16.68 1.88
N ASN A 89 -0.90 -16.71 0.97
CA ASN A 89 0.27 -15.87 1.09
C ASN A 89 0.36 -14.91 -0.08
N ASN A 90 0.41 -13.62 0.23
CA ASN A 90 0.87 -12.58 -0.66
C ASN A 90 1.92 -11.77 0.09
N ARG A 91 3.11 -11.60 -0.49
CA ARG A 91 4.26 -10.95 0.14
C ARG A 91 4.76 -9.86 -0.78
N ILE A 92 4.65 -8.60 -0.35
CA ILE A 92 5.11 -7.44 -1.12
C ILE A 92 6.38 -6.90 -0.47
N HIS A 93 7.48 -6.88 -1.21
CA HIS A 93 8.81 -6.57 -0.70
C HIS A 93 9.19 -5.12 -1.00
N PHE A 94 9.24 -4.29 0.04
CA PHE A 94 9.67 -2.90 -0.04
C PHE A 94 11.10 -2.74 0.47
N HIS A 95 11.92 -1.94 -0.21
CA HIS A 95 13.14 -1.41 0.39
C HIS A 95 12.79 -0.25 1.32
N LEU A 96 13.08 -0.44 2.60
CA LEU A 96 12.98 0.61 3.59
C LEU A 96 14.35 1.26 3.74
N ASP A 97 14.50 2.54 3.37
CA ASP A 97 15.69 3.29 3.77
C ASP A 97 15.56 3.64 5.25
N SER A 98 16.57 3.28 6.04
CA SER A 98 16.68 3.69 7.44
C SER A 98 16.65 5.23 7.62
N ASN A 99 17.00 6.00 6.58
CA ASN A 99 16.92 7.45 6.58
C ASN A 99 15.48 7.98 6.42
N ASP A 100 14.54 7.15 5.95
CA ASP A 100 13.12 7.52 5.78
C ASP A 100 12.30 7.33 7.06
N ILE A 101 12.94 6.88 8.15
CA ILE A 101 12.32 6.75 9.46
C ILE A 101 12.32 8.13 10.14
N ILE A 102 11.21 8.84 10.04
CA ILE A 102 10.97 10.03 10.86
C ILE A 102 9.94 9.65 11.91
N ASN A 103 10.28 9.76 13.20
CA ASN A 103 9.36 9.44 14.31
C ASN A 103 8.73 8.03 14.26
N ASN A 104 9.45 7.04 13.71
CA ASN A 104 8.95 5.67 13.57
C ASN A 104 7.78 5.54 12.57
N GLU A 105 7.61 6.53 11.69
CA GLU A 105 6.73 6.51 10.53
C GLU A 105 7.60 6.45 9.26
N TYR A 106 7.20 5.60 8.31
CA TYR A 106 7.77 5.58 6.97
C TYR A 106 6.89 6.43 6.07
N THR A 107 7.49 7.38 5.38
CA THR A 107 6.80 8.16 4.35
C THR A 107 7.16 7.56 3.00
N LEU A 108 6.18 6.99 2.30
CA LEU A 108 6.33 6.63 0.90
C LEU A 108 6.26 7.94 0.10
N THR A 109 7.40 8.43 -0.39
CA THR A 109 7.48 9.66 -1.22
C THR A 109 7.25 9.36 -2.69
#